data_AF-A0A9N8H2I0-F1
#
_entry.id   AF-A0A9N8H2I0-F1
#
_cell.length_a   1.000
_cell.length_b   1.000
_cell.length_c   1.000
_cell.angle_alpha   90.00
_cell.angle_beta   90.00
_cell.angle_gamma   90.00
#
_symmetry.space_group_name_H-M   'P 1'
#
loop_
_entity.id
_entity.type
_entity.pdbx_description
1 polymer ?
#
loop_
_entity_poly.entity_id
_entity_poly.type
_entity_poly.pdbx_seq_one_letter_code
_entity_poly.pdbx_strand_id
1 'polypeptide(L)' 'MQSKLIVLAALVASASAFAPAPVAPRATALFNEEPKIGAGGMADTRDPDAFVDEDPRKSISEAPSFEEYLKQRQAEGN' A
#
# COMPACT_ATOMS: atom_id res chain seq x y z
N MET A 1 -20.37 16.01 -57.18
CA MET A 1 -20.56 15.06 -56.06
C MET A 1 -19.37 15.05 -55.09
N GLN A 2 -18.14 15.22 -55.57
CA GLN A 2 -16.91 15.19 -54.75
C GLN A 2 -16.80 16.31 -53.69
N SER A 3 -17.23 17.56 -53.96
CA SER A 3 -17.11 18.63 -52.95
C SER A 3 -17.99 18.41 -51.72
N LYS A 4 -19.16 17.79 -51.88
CA LYS A 4 -20.06 17.44 -50.76
C LYS A 4 -19.42 16.40 -49.84
N LEU A 5 -18.69 15.43 -50.40
CA LEU A 5 -17.95 14.43 -49.64
C LEU A 5 -16.79 15.05 -48.87
N ILE A 6 -16.08 16.01 -49.46
CA ILE A 6 -14.97 16.72 -48.80
C ILE A 6 -15.47 17.54 -47.60
N VAL A 7 -16.57 18.27 -47.78
CA VAL A 7 -17.17 19.07 -46.69
C VAL A 7 -17.67 18.17 -45.55
N LEU A 8 -18.27 17.03 -45.89
CA LEU A 8 -18.79 16.09 -44.88
C LEU A 8 -17.65 15.40 -44.11
N ALA A 9 -16.56 15.04 -44.78
CA ALA A 9 -15.37 14.50 -44.13
C ALA A 9 -14.69 15.51 -43.19
N ALA A 10 -14.60 16.78 -43.59
CA ALA A 10 -14.03 17.84 -42.75
C ALA A 10 -14.88 18.11 -41.49
N LEU A 11 -16.21 18.04 -41.61
CA LEU A 11 -17.14 18.21 -40.50
C LEU A 11 -17.00 17.08 -39.46
N VAL A 12 -16.97 15.83 -39.92
CA VAL A 12 -16.85 14.65 -39.04
C VAL A 12 -15.48 14.60 -38.36
N ALA A 13 -14.40 14.92 -39.09
CA ALA A 13 -13.06 14.98 -38.52
C ALA A 13 -12.97 16.02 -37.38
N SER A 14 -13.58 17.20 -37.57
CA SER A 14 -13.58 18.28 -36.56
C SER A 14 -14.35 17.89 -35.30
N ALA A 15 -15.44 17.12 -35.41
CA ALA A 15 -16.23 16.67 -34.28
C ALA A 15 -15.50 15.60 -33.43
N SER A 16 -14.62 14.79 -34.03
CA SER A 16 -13.90 13.71 -33.34
C SER A 16 -12.86 14.20 -32.34
N ALA A 17 -12.37 15.44 -32.48
CA ALA A 17 -11.39 16.04 -31.58
C ALA A 17 -11.95 16.36 -30.18
N PHE A 18 -13.29 16.44 -30.06
CA PHE A 18 -13.99 16.66 -28.78
C PHE A 18 -14.58 15.37 -28.19
N ALA A 19 -14.29 14.21 -28.79
CA ALA A 19 -14.70 12.94 -28.21
C ALA A 19 -13.95 12.70 -26.89
N PRO A 20 -14.62 12.18 -25.84
CA PRO A 20 -13.95 11.82 -24.60
C PRO A 20 -12.87 10.79 -24.90
N ALA A 21 -11.63 11.10 -24.51
CA ALA A 21 -10.53 10.14 -24.65
C ALA A 21 -10.83 8.89 -23.82
N PRO A 22 -10.52 7.68 -24.33
CA PRO A 22 -10.66 6.46 -23.54
C PRO A 22 -9.72 6.54 -22.33
N VAL A 23 -10.29 6.73 -21.15
CA VAL A 23 -9.57 6.68 -19.88
C VAL A 23 -9.50 5.22 -19.46
N ALA A 24 -8.30 4.62 -19.56
CA ALA A 24 -8.09 3.30 -18.98
C ALA A 24 -8.33 3.37 -17.46
N PRO A 25 -9.11 2.44 -16.86
CA PRO A 25 -9.27 2.42 -15.42
C PRO A 25 -7.91 2.17 -14.77
N ARG A 26 -7.52 3.04 -13.83
CA ARG A 26 -6.36 2.78 -12.97
C ARG A 26 -6.73 1.67 -12.00
N ALA A 27 -6.10 0.51 -12.13
CA ALA A 27 -6.20 -0.54 -11.14
C ALA A 27 -5.49 -0.08 -9.85
N THR A 28 -6.23 0.01 -8.75
CA THR A 28 -5.65 0.11 -7.41
C THR A 28 -5.79 -1.26 -6.75
N ALA A 29 -4.79 -1.69 -5.99
CA ALA A 29 -4.81 -2.96 -5.26
C ALA A 29 -5.95 -3.04 -4.21
N LEU A 30 -6.71 -1.96 -4.02
CA LEU A 30 -7.81 -1.83 -3.08
C LEU A 30 -9.07 -2.60 -3.50
N PHE A 31 -9.25 -2.86 -4.80
CA PHE A 31 -10.47 -3.46 -5.36
C PHE A 31 -10.34 -4.95 -5.69
N ASN A 32 -9.24 -5.60 -5.29
CA ASN A 32 -9.14 -7.05 -5.35
C ASN A 32 -9.86 -7.63 -4.13
N GLU A 33 -10.90 -8.44 -4.36
CA GLU A 33 -11.92 -8.89 -3.39
C GLU A 33 -11.43 -9.77 -2.21
N GLU A 34 -10.14 -9.80 -1.89
CA GLU A 34 -9.63 -10.37 -0.65
C GLU A 34 -8.44 -9.55 -0.16
N PRO A 35 -8.41 -9.11 1.12
CA PRO A 35 -7.22 -8.50 1.72
C PRO A 35 -6.14 -9.58 1.86
N LYS A 36 -5.40 -9.83 0.78
CA LYS A 36 -4.18 -10.65 0.82
C LYS A 36 -3.12 -9.86 1.58
N ILE A 37 -2.81 -10.33 2.80
CA ILE A 37 -1.63 -9.89 3.55
C ILE A 37 -0.44 -9.94 2.58
N GLY A 38 0.16 -8.78 2.30
CA GLY A 38 1.33 -8.67 1.40
C GLY A 38 1.06 -8.10 0.01
N ALA A 39 -0.18 -7.72 -0.33
CA ALA A 39 -0.48 -7.07 -1.61
C ALA A 39 0.21 -5.70 -1.82
N GLY A 40 0.85 -5.15 -0.79
CA GLY A 40 1.69 -3.96 -0.89
C GLY A 40 2.87 -4.04 0.06
N GLY A 41 3.98 -4.63 -0.41
CA GLY A 41 5.39 -4.47 0.02
C GLY A 41 5.79 -4.60 1.51
N MET A 42 4.84 -4.64 2.44
CA MET A 42 5.02 -4.39 3.87
C MET A 42 4.32 -5.44 4.74
N ALA A 43 4.03 -6.64 4.22
CA ALA A 43 3.58 -7.74 5.10
C ALA A 43 4.73 -8.25 5.98
N ASP A 44 5.91 -8.45 5.38
CA ASP A 44 7.11 -8.94 6.07
C ASP A 44 7.74 -7.97 7.06
N THR A 45 7.27 -6.72 7.13
CA THR A 45 7.83 -5.70 8.03
C THR A 45 6.94 -5.40 9.22
N ARG A 46 5.81 -6.11 9.37
CA ARG A 46 4.80 -5.80 10.40
C ARG A 46 4.99 -6.56 11.71
N ASP A 47 5.65 -7.70 11.67
CA ASP A 47 6.05 -8.47 12.86
C ASP A 47 7.50 -8.94 12.65
N PRO A 48 8.51 -8.08 12.88
CA PRO A 48 9.90 -8.52 12.82
C PRO A 48 10.15 -9.51 13.95
N ASP A 49 10.64 -10.70 13.62
CA ASP A 49 11.14 -11.64 14.61
C ASP A 49 12.22 -10.97 15.48
N ALA A 50 12.26 -11.35 16.77
CA ALA A 50 13.29 -10.86 17.67
C ALA A 50 14.69 -11.25 17.15
N PHE A 51 15.47 -10.25 16.74
CA PHE A 51 16.83 -10.44 16.27
C PHE A 51 17.80 -10.42 17.46
N VAL A 52 18.49 -11.54 17.68
CA VAL A 52 19.53 -11.68 18.71
C VAL A 52 20.89 -11.71 18.00
N ASP A 53 21.72 -10.71 18.30
CA ASP A 53 23.09 -10.60 17.79
C ASP A 53 24.09 -11.21 18.79
N GLU A 54 25.27 -11.62 18.32
CA GLU A 54 26.34 -12.12 19.21
C GLU A 54 26.92 -11.01 20.11
N ASP A 55 26.90 -9.75 19.65
CA ASP A 55 27.25 -8.58 20.47
C ASP A 55 26.01 -8.08 21.23
N PRO A 56 25.97 -8.19 22.58
CA PRO A 56 24.82 -7.77 23.39
C PRO A 56 24.49 -6.27 23.26
N ARG A 57 25.40 -5.45 22.72
CA ARG A 57 25.18 -4.03 22.46
C ARG A 57 24.41 -3.77 21.16
N LYS A 58 24.18 -4.80 20.34
CA LYS A 58 23.50 -4.73 19.04
C LYS A 58 22.08 -5.28 19.08
N SER A 59 21.69 -5.95 20.17
CA SER A 59 20.32 -6.39 20.44
C SER A 59 19.64 -5.52 21.50
N ILE A 60 18.38 -5.16 21.30
CA ILE A 60 17.53 -4.54 22.33
C ILE A 60 16.84 -5.67 23.08
N SER A 61 17.22 -5.90 24.34
CA SER A 61 16.53 -6.90 25.17
C SER A 61 15.08 -6.50 25.39
N GLU A 62 14.16 -7.46 25.29
CA GLU A 62 12.77 -7.25 25.68
C GLU A 62 12.72 -6.80 27.15
N ALA A 63 12.10 -5.65 27.39
CA ALA A 63 11.85 -5.22 28.76
C ALA A 63 10.81 -6.18 29.38
N PRO A 64 10.92 -6.47 30.70
CA PRO A 64 9.88 -7.22 31.39
C PRO A 64 8.53 -6.52 31.21
N SER A 65 7.47 -7.32 31.13
CA SER A 65 6.12 -6.78 31.01
C SER A 65 5.79 -5.87 32.19
N PHE A 66 4.87 -4.92 31.98
CA PHE A 66 4.45 -4.00 33.05
C PHE A 66 3.96 -4.75 34.31
N GLU A 67 3.30 -5.88 34.13
CA GLU A 67 2.83 -6.75 35.22
C GLU A 67 3.99 -7.35 36.03
N GLU A 68 5.03 -7.83 35.36
CA GLU A 68 6.24 -8.37 36.02
C GLU A 68 7.02 -7.28 36.74
N TYR A 69 7.09 -6.08 36.18
CA TYR A 69 7.70 -4.92 36.84
C TYR A 69 6.97 -4.58 38.14
N LEU A 70 5.63 -4.58 38.15
CA LEU A 70 4.85 -4.35 39.37
C LEU A 70 5.07 -5.46 40.41
N LYS A 71 5.15 -6.71 39.98
CA LYS A 71 5.42 -7.84 40.88
C LYS A 71 6.80 -7.75 41.53
N GLN A 72 7.83 -7.34 40.78
CA GLN A 72 9.17 -7.09 41.32
C GLN A 72 9.15 -5.95 42.34
N ARG A 73 8.49 -4.83 42.03
CA ARG A 73 8.30 -3.71 42.96
C ARG A 73 7.59 -4.09 44.25
N GLN A 74 6.61 -5.00 44.18
CA GLN A 74 5.92 -5.51 45.36
C GLN A 74 6.82 -6.45 46.19
N ALA A 75 7.65 -7.26 45.53
CA ALA A 75 8.58 -8.17 46.20
C ALA A 75 9.77 -7.45 46.86
N GLU A 76 10.22 -6.32 46.30
CA GLU A 76 11.29 -5.47 46.84
C GLU A 76 10.85 -4.62 48.04
N GLY A 77 9.54 -4.46 48.26
CA GLY A 77 8.96 -3.62 49.31
C GLY A 77 8.63 -4.35 50.62
N ASN A 78 9.13 -5.57 50.81
CA ASN A 78 8.93 -6.42 51.98
C ASN A 78 10.27 -6.82 52.61
#